data_AF-A0A133PXJ6-F1
#
_entry.id   AF-A0A133PXJ6-F1
#
_cell.length_a   1.000
_cell.length_b   1.000
_cell.length_c   1.000
_cell.angle_alpha   90.00
_cell.angle_beta   90.00
_cell.angle_gamma   90.00
#
_symmetry.space_group_name_H-M   'P 1'
#
loop_
_entity.id
_entity.type
_entity.pdbx_description
1 polymer ?
#
loop_
_entity_poly.entity_id
_entity_poly.type
_entity_poly.pdbx_seq_one_letter_code
_entity_poly.pdbx_strand_id
1 'polypeptide(L)'
;MGRNKFSEKEIQEIAKLLRRKNSANRYQQKLIRHDLRVDYEFNISDFNEPGKAFGDVELHEAVARGAIEILDEATIADMKAKRARDKARDAAAREKEAIDKGEATDWKEAMKEWKKWEDSAAE
;
A
#
# COMPACT_ATOMS: atom_id res chain seq x y z
N MET A 1 3.38 1.97 11.69
CA MET A 1 2.28 2.92 11.48
C MET A 1 2.14 3.18 9.99
N GLY A 2 0.95 2.97 9.45
CA GLY A 2 0.56 3.34 8.10
C GLY A 2 0.48 4.86 7.93
N ARG A 3 -0.06 5.29 6.79
CA ARG A 3 -0.21 6.70 6.45
C ARG A 3 -1.18 7.39 7.43
N ASN A 4 -0.82 8.57 7.92
CA ASN A 4 -1.65 9.36 8.84
C ASN A 4 -2.09 10.72 8.28
N LYS A 5 -1.68 11.05 7.05
CA LYS A 5 -1.98 12.30 6.36
C LYS A 5 -2.85 12.03 5.14
N PHE A 6 -4.04 12.62 5.08
CA PHE A 6 -5.02 12.35 4.03
C PHE A 6 -5.61 13.63 3.47
N SER A 7 -6.20 13.56 2.28
CA SER A 7 -7.07 14.64 1.81
C SER A 7 -8.47 14.48 2.37
N GLU A 8 -9.25 15.55 2.39
CA GLU A 8 -10.67 15.50 2.79
C GLU A 8 -11.46 14.47 1.95
N LYS A 9 -11.18 14.41 0.64
CA LYS A 9 -11.79 13.42 -0.25
C LYS A 9 -11.47 11.98 0.16
N GLU A 10 -10.20 11.69 0.47
CA GLU A 10 -9.79 10.36 0.92
C GLU A 10 -10.46 9.99 2.25
N ILE A 11 -10.58 10.92 3.19
CA ILE A 11 -11.29 10.69 4.46
C ILE A 11 -12.76 10.33 4.22
N GLN A 12 -13.44 11.02 3.31
CA GLN A 12 -14.83 10.71 2.96
C GLN A 12 -14.98 9.34 2.30
N GLU A 13 -14.04 8.92 1.45
CA GLU A 13 -14.03 7.60 0.84
C GLU A 13 -13.75 6.49 1.86
N ILE A 14 -12.76 6.69 2.74
CA ILE A 14 -12.45 5.79 3.85
C ILE A 14 -13.66 5.65 4.78
N ALA A 15 -14.35 6.74 5.11
CA ALA A 15 -15.56 6.71 5.93
C ALA A 15 -16.65 5.83 5.30
N LYS A 16 -16.88 5.96 3.99
CA LYS A 16 -17.85 5.11 3.25
C LYS A 16 -17.47 3.64 3.31
N LEU A 17 -16.18 3.31 3.13
CA LEU A 17 -15.67 1.95 3.24
C LEU A 17 -15.84 1.39 4.65
N LEU A 18 -15.56 2.18 5.68
CA LEU A 18 -15.72 1.76 7.08
C LEU A 18 -17.18 1.52 7.46
N ARG A 19 -18.13 2.35 6.98
CA ARG A 19 -19.57 2.09 7.13
C ARG A 19 -19.96 0.76 6.49
N ARG A 20 -19.52 0.51 5.25
CA ARG A 20 -19.78 -0.75 4.54
C ARG A 20 -19.15 -1.94 5.28
N LYS A 21 -17.96 -1.78 5.84
CA LYS A 21 -17.27 -2.81 6.63
C LYS A 21 -18.11 -3.23 7.84
N ASN A 22 -18.78 -2.28 8.51
CA ASN A 22 -19.57 -2.57 9.71
C ASN A 22 -20.84 -3.38 9.40
N SER A 23 -21.47 -3.20 8.23
CA SER A 23 -22.66 -3.97 7.82
C SER A 23 -22.33 -5.25 7.02
N ALA A 24 -21.07 -5.46 6.67
CA ALA A 24 -20.64 -6.54 5.80
C ALA A 24 -20.34 -7.86 6.53
N ASN A 25 -20.46 -8.98 5.80
CA ASN A 25 -20.06 -10.29 6.28
C ASN A 25 -18.52 -10.43 6.42
N ARG A 26 -18.05 -11.49 7.08
CA ARG A 26 -16.62 -11.66 7.41
C ARG A 26 -15.69 -11.61 6.19
N TYR A 27 -16.11 -12.17 5.06
CA TYR A 27 -15.32 -12.18 3.82
C TYR A 27 -15.20 -10.76 3.25
N GLN A 28 -16.33 -10.07 3.10
CA GLN A 28 -16.38 -8.69 2.62
C GLN A 28 -15.61 -7.73 3.54
N GLN A 29 -15.65 -7.94 4.85
CA GLN A 29 -14.80 -7.19 5.78
C GLN A 29 -13.30 -7.39 5.54
N LYS A 30 -12.86 -8.60 5.13
CA LYS A 30 -11.45 -8.85 4.78
C LYS A 30 -11.07 -8.09 3.52
N LEU A 31 -11.94 -8.08 2.50
CA LEU A 31 -11.73 -7.31 1.27
C LEU A 31 -11.65 -5.81 1.55
N ILE A 32 -12.61 -5.26 2.29
CA ILE A 32 -12.60 -3.82 2.61
C ILE A 32 -11.34 -3.43 3.41
N ARG A 33 -10.89 -4.28 4.34
CA ARG A 33 -9.61 -4.04 5.05
C ARG A 33 -8.41 -4.11 4.13
N HIS A 34 -8.45 -4.95 3.10
CA HIS A 34 -7.41 -5.01 2.09
C HIS A 34 -7.40 -3.71 1.26
N ASP A 35 -8.55 -3.28 0.76
CA ASP A 35 -8.67 -2.07 -0.08
C ASP A 35 -8.22 -0.82 0.68
N LEU A 36 -8.61 -0.69 1.96
CA LEU A 36 -8.11 0.36 2.84
C LEU A 36 -6.57 0.40 2.92
N ARG A 37 -5.93 -0.77 2.99
CA ARG A 37 -4.46 -0.87 3.09
C ARG A 37 -3.76 -0.65 1.76
N VAL A 38 -4.32 -1.12 0.66
CA VAL A 38 -3.68 -1.08 -0.65
C VAL A 38 -3.86 0.28 -1.31
N ASP A 39 -5.07 0.82 -1.31
CA ASP A 39 -5.39 2.02 -2.07
C ASP A 39 -5.09 3.30 -1.29
N TYR A 40 -5.30 3.26 0.03
CA TYR A 40 -5.17 4.42 0.91
C TYR A 40 -3.96 4.34 1.85
N GLU A 41 -3.25 3.19 1.89
CA GLU A 41 -2.23 2.92 2.93
C GLU A 41 -2.78 3.13 4.36
N PHE A 42 -4.10 2.95 4.53
CA PHE A 42 -4.83 3.14 5.78
C PHE A 42 -4.94 1.81 6.52
N ASN A 43 -4.38 1.75 7.71
CA ASN A 43 -4.45 0.56 8.55
C ASN A 43 -5.22 0.86 9.84
N ILE A 44 -6.39 0.23 9.96
CA ILE A 44 -7.28 0.40 11.12
C ILE A 44 -6.55 0.21 12.45
N SER A 45 -5.62 -0.75 12.56
CA SER A 45 -4.95 -1.05 13.83
C SER A 45 -4.06 0.09 14.33
N ASP A 46 -3.64 1.00 13.46
CA ASP A 46 -2.82 2.15 13.87
C ASP A 46 -3.64 3.22 14.60
N PHE A 47 -4.96 3.23 14.39
CA PHE A 47 -5.86 4.24 14.96
C PHE A 47 -6.84 3.66 15.98
N ASN A 48 -7.05 2.35 15.98
CA ASN A 48 -8.04 1.68 16.81
C ASN A 48 -7.62 1.52 18.27
N GLU A 49 -8.60 1.54 19.16
CA GLU A 49 -8.43 1.19 20.57
C GLU A 49 -8.69 -0.31 20.79
N PRO A 50 -7.91 -1.00 21.65
CA PRO A 50 -8.14 -2.41 21.96
C PRO A 50 -9.57 -2.66 22.45
N GLY A 51 -10.25 -3.64 21.84
CA GLY A 51 -11.63 -3.99 22.22
C GLY A 51 -12.72 -3.10 21.60
N LYS A 52 -12.39 -1.97 20.97
CA LYS A 52 -13.34 -1.13 20.24
C LYS A 52 -13.33 -1.49 18.75
N ALA A 53 -14.50 -1.44 18.11
CA ALA A 53 -14.60 -1.57 16.67
C ALA A 53 -14.34 -0.20 16.01
N PHE A 54 -13.55 -0.19 14.93
CA PHE A 54 -13.24 1.05 14.21
C PHE A 54 -14.23 1.26 13.06
N GLY A 55 -15.10 2.26 13.18
CA GLY A 55 -16.05 2.71 12.16
C GLY A 55 -15.75 4.12 11.65
N ASP A 56 -16.76 4.74 11.05
CA ASP A 56 -16.69 6.13 10.58
C ASP A 56 -16.67 7.14 11.73
N VAL A 57 -17.39 6.86 12.81
CA VAL A 57 -17.35 7.71 14.02
C VAL A 57 -15.94 7.74 14.58
N GLU A 58 -15.31 6.59 14.78
CA GLU A 58 -13.94 6.49 15.28
C GLU A 58 -12.92 7.11 14.32
N LEU A 59 -13.18 7.10 13.02
CA LEU A 59 -12.35 7.81 12.04
C LEU A 59 -12.37 9.32 12.29
N HIS A 60 -13.56 9.92 12.45
CA HIS A 60 -13.67 11.35 12.72
C HIS A 60 -13.17 11.74 14.11
N GLU A 61 -13.34 10.87 15.12
CA GLU A 61 -12.69 11.02 16.43
C GLU A 61 -11.16 11.01 16.29
N ALA A 62 -10.61 10.14 15.43
CA ALA A 62 -9.18 10.06 15.16
C ALA A 62 -8.63 11.31 14.46
N VAL A 63 -9.44 11.97 13.62
CA VAL A 63 -9.13 13.29 13.05
C VAL A 63 -9.19 14.37 14.15
N ALA A 64 -10.26 14.39 14.94
CA ALA A 64 -10.45 15.40 15.99
C ALA A 64 -9.35 15.36 17.07
N ARG A 65 -8.84 14.17 17.41
CA ARG A 65 -7.71 14.00 18.34
C ARG A 65 -6.34 14.30 17.69
N GLY A 66 -6.29 14.58 16.39
CA GLY A 66 -5.06 14.86 15.65
C GLY A 66 -4.20 13.64 15.32
N ALA A 67 -4.71 12.42 15.49
CA ALA A 67 -3.99 11.22 15.06
C ALA A 67 -3.98 11.08 13.53
N ILE A 68 -5.00 11.65 12.88
CA ILE A 68 -5.12 11.77 11.44
C ILE A 68 -5.11 13.26 11.08
N GLU A 69 -4.22 13.65 10.19
CA GLU A 69 -4.07 15.02 9.72
C GLU A 69 -4.68 15.15 8.30
N ILE A 70 -5.51 16.18 8.10
CA ILE A 70 -6.10 16.47 6.80
C ILE A 70 -5.27 17.57 6.12
N LEU A 71 -4.74 17.28 4.94
CA LEU A 71 -3.94 18.18 4.12
C LEU A 71 -4.64 18.48 2.80
N ASP A 72 -4.16 19.50 2.10
CA ASP A 72 -4.65 19.84 0.77
C ASP A 72 -4.34 18.76 -0.27
N GLU A 73 -5.13 18.73 -1.33
CA GLU A 73 -5.04 17.69 -2.37
C GLU A 73 -3.70 17.71 -3.12
N ALA A 74 -3.10 18.87 -3.33
CA ALA A 74 -1.84 18.99 -4.07
C ALA A 74 -0.69 18.39 -3.25
N THR A 75 -0.60 18.75 -1.96
CA THR A 75 0.38 18.17 -1.04
C THR A 75 0.25 16.65 -0.96
N ILE A 76 -0.98 16.14 -0.87
CA ILE A 76 -1.22 14.69 -0.86
C ILE A 76 -0.79 14.03 -2.17
N ALA A 77 -1.09 14.63 -3.32
CA ALA A 77 -0.67 14.10 -4.62
C ALA A 77 0.86 14.01 -4.72
N ASP A 78 1.58 15.05 -4.28
CA ASP A 78 3.04 15.08 -4.26
C ASP A 78 3.62 14.01 -3.32
N MET A 79 3.02 13.84 -2.13
CA MET A 79 3.40 12.78 -1.19
C MET A 79 3.20 11.38 -1.79
N LYS A 80 2.07 11.13 -2.48
CA LYS A 80 1.81 9.85 -3.16
C LYS A 80 2.80 9.61 -4.30
N ALA A 81 3.11 10.63 -5.10
CA ALA A 81 4.10 10.54 -6.17
C ALA A 81 5.51 10.26 -5.63
N LYS A 82 5.91 10.87 -4.51
CA LYS A 82 7.15 10.54 -3.82
C LYS A 82 7.12 9.10 -3.31
N ARG A 83 6.03 8.68 -2.66
CA ARG A 83 5.88 7.32 -2.12
C ARG A 83 5.98 6.25 -3.20
N ALA A 84 5.37 6.47 -4.37
CA ALA A 84 5.46 5.56 -5.50
C ALA A 84 6.90 5.43 -6.03
N ARG A 85 7.62 6.55 -6.14
CA ARG A 85 9.05 6.55 -6.54
C ARG A 85 9.93 5.80 -5.54
N ASP A 86 9.76 6.07 -4.25
CA ASP A 86 10.52 5.39 -3.19
C ASP A 86 10.22 3.89 -3.19
N LYS A 87 8.95 3.49 -3.34
CA LYS A 87 8.56 2.07 -3.40
C LYS A 87 9.17 1.34 -4.61
N ALA A 88 9.23 2.00 -5.77
CA ALA A 88 9.88 1.45 -6.97
C ALA A 88 11.39 1.28 -6.76
N ARG A 89 12.06 2.26 -6.15
CA ARG A 89 13.48 2.18 -5.80
C ARG A 89 13.74 1.05 -4.81
N ASP A 90 12.95 0.95 -3.74
CA ASP A 90 13.10 -0.07 -2.70
C ASP A 90 12.77 -1.48 -3.22
N ALA A 91 11.89 -1.60 -4.22
CA ALA A 91 11.64 -2.86 -4.91
C ALA A 91 12.83 -3.28 -5.77
N ALA A 92 13.40 -2.36 -6.55
CA ALA A 92 14.58 -2.62 -7.38
C ALA A 92 15.82 -2.97 -6.52
N ALA A 93 15.99 -2.30 -5.38
CA ALA A 93 17.06 -2.60 -4.44
C ALA A 93 16.91 -4.01 -3.82
N ARG A 94 15.68 -4.38 -3.43
CA ARG A 94 15.40 -5.73 -2.91
C ARG A 94 15.57 -6.82 -3.95
N GLU A 95 15.17 -6.58 -5.20
CA GLU A 95 15.38 -7.51 -6.31
C GLU A 95 16.87 -7.73 -6.54
N LYS A 96 17.66 -6.65 -6.60
CA LYS A 96 19.12 -6.74 -6.73
C LYS A 96 19.76 -7.49 -5.55
N GLU A 97 19.37 -7.17 -4.33
CA GLU A 97 19.89 -7.84 -3.14
C GLU A 97 19.53 -9.34 -3.09
N ALA A 98 18.33 -9.70 -3.55
CA ALA A 98 17.91 -11.10 -3.66
C ALA A 98 18.71 -11.87 -4.71
N ILE A 99 19.06 -11.21 -5.83
CA ILE A 99 19.99 -11.76 -6.85
C ILE A 99 21.40 -11.92 -6.25
N ASP A 100 21.92 -10.88 -5.61
CA ASP A 100 23.27 -10.89 -5.01
C ASP A 100 23.41 -11.95 -3.90
N LYS A 101 22.34 -12.21 -3.14
CA LYS A 101 22.29 -13.26 -2.11
C LYS A 101 22.01 -14.67 -2.66
N GLY A 102 21.72 -14.79 -3.95
CA GLY A 102 21.32 -16.07 -4.58
C GLY A 102 19.94 -16.58 -4.16
N GLU A 103 19.10 -15.73 -3.55
CA GLU A 103 17.72 -16.05 -3.17
C GLU A 103 16.76 -15.92 -4.37
N ALA A 104 17.16 -15.18 -5.41
CA ALA A 104 16.43 -15.05 -6.67
C ALA A 104 17.39 -15.21 -7.85
N THR A 105 16.95 -15.93 -8.88
CA THR A 105 17.69 -16.05 -10.15
C THR A 105 17.56 -14.75 -10.94
N ASP A 106 18.66 -14.22 -11.48
CA ASP A 106 18.59 -13.16 -12.49
C ASP A 106 18.07 -13.75 -13.81
N TRP A 107 16.75 -13.81 -13.93
CA TRP A 107 16.08 -14.35 -15.12
C TRP A 107 16.41 -13.54 -16.38
N LYS A 108 16.84 -12.27 -16.27
CA LYS A 108 17.27 -11.48 -17.44
C LYS A 108 18.63 -11.92 -17.92
N GLU A 109 19.55 -12.20 -17.01
CA GLU A 109 20.87 -12.73 -17.37
C GLU A 109 20.76 -14.15 -17.94
N ALA A 110 19.97 -15.01 -17.29
CA ALA A 110 19.69 -16.37 -17.78
C ALA A 110 19.03 -16.37 -19.17
N MET A 111 18.09 -15.46 -19.44
CA MET A 111 17.47 -15.35 -20.78
C MET A 111 18.46 -14.82 -21.84
N LYS A 112 19.38 -13.93 -21.45
CA LYS A 112 20.42 -13.40 -22.34
C LYS A 112 21.46 -14.47 -22.70
N GLU A 113 21.84 -15.31 -21.74
CA GLU A 113 22.68 -16.48 -22.00
C GLU A 113 21.99 -17.49 -22.92
N TRP A 114 20.71 -17.76 -22.67
CA TRP A 114 19.95 -18.67 -23.52
C TRP A 114 19.85 -18.16 -24.97
N LYS A 115 19.57 -16.87 -25.17
CA LYS A 115 19.52 -16.27 -26.50
C LYS A 115 20.87 -16.32 -27.22
N LYS A 116 21.97 -16.05 -26.50
CA LYS A 116 23.33 -16.21 -27.06
C LYS A 116 23.61 -17.65 -27.46
N TRP A 117 23.16 -18.61 -26.66
CA TRP A 117 23.29 -20.03 -26.98
C TRP A 117 22.50 -20.40 -28.24
N GLU A 118 21.25 -19.95 -28.36
CA GLU A 118 20.43 -20.14 -29.57
C GLU A 118 21.11 -19.55 -30.81
N ASP A 119 21.59 -18.30 -30.72
CA ASP A 119 22.28 -17.62 -31.82
C ASP A 119 23.58 -18.36 -32.23
N SER A 120 24.32 -18.93 -31.26
CA SER A 120 25.54 -19.72 -31.51
C SER A 120 25.29 -21.15 -31.99
N ALA A 121 24.11 -21.70 -31.74
CA ALA A 121 23.71 -23.05 -32.17
C ALA A 121 23.06 -23.04 -33.56
N ALA A 122 22.69 -21.86 -34.07
CA ALA A 122 22.13 -21.64 -35.40
C ALA A 122 23.19 -21.33 -36.47
N GLU A 123 24.47 -21.27 -36.09
CA GLU A 123 25.65 -21.04 -36.95
C GLU A 123 26.42 -22.36 -37.19
#